data_AF-A0A8S4RN03-F1
#
_entry.id   AF-A0A8S4RN03-F1
#
_cell.length_a   1.000
_cell.length_b   1.000
_cell.length_c   1.000
_cell.angle_alpha   90.00
_cell.angle_beta   90.00
_cell.angle_gamma   90.00
#
_symmetry.space_group_name_H-M   'P 1'
#
loop_
_entity.id
_entity.type
_entity.pdbx_description
1 polymer ?
#
loop_
_entity_poly.entity_id
_entity_poly.type
_entity_poly.pdbx_seq_one_letter_code
_entity_poly.pdbx_strand_id
1 'polypeptide(L)'
;MKKVLRNRRLKIPSRIRLLRCYIWPILLYGCEAWTIKEDLRKRIEAFEMWTFRRTLAIGWTLKVSNEEVLRRVNQRRELLHTIKIRKVAFLGHVLRHERYELL
;
A
#
# COMPACT_ATOMS: atom_id res chain seq x y z
N MET A 1 -12.48 0.54 -11.89
CA MET A 1 -11.06 0.98 -11.85
C MET A 1 -10.13 0.52 -12.98
N LYS A 2 -10.11 -0.75 -13.46
CA LYS A 2 -9.09 -1.25 -14.44
C LYS A 2 -8.82 -0.31 -15.64
N LYS A 3 -9.86 0.25 -16.27
CA LYS A 3 -9.74 1.19 -17.41
C LYS A 3 -8.94 2.45 -17.07
N VAL A 4 -9.03 2.96 -15.83
CA VAL A 4 -8.41 4.22 -15.40
C VAL A 4 -6.94 4.03 -15.00
N LEU A 5 -6.65 3.03 -14.15
CA LEU A 5 -5.28 2.75 -13.68
C LEU A 5 -4.32 2.33 -14.81
N ARG A 6 -4.87 1.75 -15.89
CA ARG A 6 -4.12 1.35 -17.09
C ARG A 6 -4.18 2.37 -18.23
N ASN A 7 -4.85 3.51 -18.05
CA ASN A 7 -5.00 4.49 -19.12
C ASN A 7 -3.66 5.18 -19.42
N ARG A 8 -3.09 4.89 -20.59
CA ARG A 8 -1.83 5.51 -21.05
C ARG A 8 -1.93 7.02 -21.28
N ARG A 9 -3.14 7.57 -21.49
CA ARG A 9 -3.39 9.02 -21.61
C ARG A 9 -3.20 9.77 -20.28
N LEU A 10 -3.26 9.08 -19.14
CA LEU A 10 -3.04 9.68 -17.82
C LEU A 10 -1.56 9.58 -17.41
N LYS A 11 -0.98 10.70 -16.99
CA LYS A 11 0.37 10.75 -16.41
C LYS A 11 0.48 9.76 -15.23
N ILE A 12 1.64 9.12 -15.07
CA ILE A 12 1.86 8.11 -14.02
C ILE A 12 1.54 8.66 -12.61
N PRO A 13 1.99 9.87 -12.20
CA PRO A 13 1.66 10.43 -10.88
C PRO A 13 0.15 10.55 -10.62
N SER A 14 -0.63 10.94 -11.63
CA SER A 14 -2.10 11.02 -11.52
C SER A 14 -2.72 9.64 -11.24
N ARG A 15 -2.19 8.57 -11.88
CA ARG A 15 -2.67 7.20 -11.67
C ARG A 15 -2.23 6.63 -10.33
N ILE A 16 -1.03 6.97 -9.85
CA ILE A 16 -0.58 6.66 -8.49
C ILE A 16 -1.46 7.38 -7.45
N ARG A 17 -1.79 8.66 -7.66
CA ARG A 17 -2.71 9.40 -6.78
C ARG A 17 -4.11 8.76 -6.73
N LEU A 18 -4.66 8.35 -7.87
CA LEU A 18 -5.95 7.63 -7.90
C LEU A 18 -5.88 6.29 -7.17
N LEU A 19 -4.78 5.55 -7.32
CA LEU A 19 -4.52 4.33 -6.58
C LEU A 19 -4.52 4.67 -5.07
N ARG A 20 -3.83 5.73 -4.62
CA ARG A 20 -3.78 6.23 -3.23
C ARG A 20 -5.14 6.65 -2.67
N CYS A 21 -6.00 7.25 -3.48
CA CYS A 21 -7.33 7.68 -3.04
C CYS A 21 -8.35 6.53 -2.95
N TYR A 22 -8.22 5.48 -3.78
CA TYR A 22 -9.31 4.49 -3.96
C TYR A 22 -8.95 3.03 -3.61
N ILE A 23 -7.67 2.65 -3.60
CA ILE A 23 -7.25 1.26 -3.29
C ILE A 23 -6.58 1.18 -1.92
N TRP A 24 -5.64 2.08 -1.63
CA TRP A 24 -4.95 2.08 -0.32
C TRP A 24 -5.94 2.16 0.86
N PRO A 25 -6.99 3.00 0.87
CA PRO A 25 -7.91 3.09 2.01
C PRO A 25 -8.67 1.79 2.29
N ILE A 26 -8.99 1.00 1.24
CA ILE A 26 -9.66 -0.30 1.38
C ILE A 26 -8.75 -1.28 2.10
N LEU A 27 -7.45 -1.30 1.77
CA LEU A 27 -6.49 -2.18 2.45
C LEU A 27 -6.13 -1.69 3.86
N LEU A 28 -6.05 -0.37 4.05
CA LEU A 28 -5.69 0.26 5.32
C LEU A 28 -6.86 0.30 6.33
N TYR A 29 -8.05 -0.16 5.95
CA TYR A 29 -9.20 -0.23 6.85
C TYR A 29 -9.02 -1.35 7.89
N GLY A 30 -8.98 -0.98 9.18
CA GLY A 30 -8.80 -1.93 10.29
C GLY A 30 -7.41 -2.56 10.36
N CYS A 31 -6.41 -2.01 9.65
CA CYS A 31 -5.05 -2.52 9.62
C CYS A 31 -4.32 -2.41 10.98
N GLU A 32 -4.84 -1.58 11.87
CA GLU A 32 -4.40 -1.36 13.25
C GLU A 32 -4.49 -2.65 14.09
N ALA A 33 -5.57 -3.42 13.86
CA ALA A 33 -5.85 -4.69 14.53
C ALA A 33 -5.03 -5.88 13.97
N TRP A 34 -4.26 -5.69 12.88
CA TRP A 34 -3.55 -6.81 12.25
C TRP A 34 -2.30 -7.22 13.04
N THR A 35 -2.06 -8.53 13.11
CA THR A 35 -0.81 -9.13 13.59
C THR A 35 0.16 -9.26 12.42
N ILE A 36 1.12 -8.33 12.34
CA ILE A 36 2.09 -8.26 11.23
C ILE A 36 3.17 -9.34 11.39
N LYS A 37 2.87 -10.56 10.93
CA LYS A 37 3.85 -11.64 10.73
C LYS A 37 4.61 -11.45 9.40
N GLU A 38 5.73 -12.15 9.24
CA GLU A 38 6.58 -12.04 8.05
C GLU A 38 5.88 -12.47 6.73
N ASP A 39 4.94 -13.43 6.77
CA ASP A 39 4.06 -13.73 5.62
C ASP A 39 3.22 -12.51 5.20
N LEU A 40 2.52 -11.91 6.17
CA LEU A 40 1.67 -10.75 5.91
C LEU A 40 2.50 -9.57 5.41
N ARG A 41 3.71 -9.37 5.94
CA ARG A 41 4.67 -8.38 5.42
C ARG A 41 4.99 -8.63 3.94
N LYS A 42 5.40 -9.85 3.58
CA LYS A 42 5.70 -10.23 2.18
C LYS A 42 4.49 -10.02 1.28
N ARG A 43 3.28 -10.34 1.74
CA ARG A 43 2.01 -10.15 1.00
C ARG A 43 1.65 -8.67 0.82
N ILE A 44 1.88 -7.82 1.83
CA ILE A 44 1.72 -6.36 1.76
C ILE A 44 2.68 -5.77 0.72
N GLU A 45 3.97 -6.10 0.78
CA GLU A 45 4.98 -5.61 -0.16
C GLU A 45 4.73 -6.13 -1.59
N ALA A 46 4.32 -7.39 -1.74
CA ALA A 46 3.94 -7.97 -3.03
C ALA A 46 2.67 -7.33 -3.62
N PHE A 47 1.67 -7.02 -2.78
CA PHE A 47 0.47 -6.30 -3.19
C PHE A 47 0.82 -4.90 -3.71
N GLU A 48 1.63 -4.14 -2.98
CA GLU A 48 2.07 -2.80 -3.40
C GLU A 48 2.78 -2.86 -4.77
N MET A 49 3.76 -3.77 -4.92
CA MET A 49 4.43 -3.99 -6.21
C MET A 49 3.47 -4.44 -7.32
N TRP A 50 2.47 -5.26 -7.02
CA TRP A 50 1.43 -5.66 -7.97
C TRP A 50 0.58 -4.47 -8.41
N THR A 51 0.20 -3.55 -7.53
CA THR A 51 -0.55 -2.34 -7.90
C THR A 51 0.26 -1.41 -8.81
N PHE A 52 1.57 -1.25 -8.56
CA PHE A 52 2.48 -0.51 -9.44
C PHE A 52 2.63 -1.18 -10.81
N ARG A 53 2.85 -2.50 -10.87
CA ARG A 53 2.89 -3.27 -12.15
C ARG A 53 1.56 -3.16 -12.91
N ARG A 54 0.42 -3.24 -12.22
CA ARG A 54 -0.93 -3.05 -12.79
C ARG A 54 -1.11 -1.64 -13.36
N THR A 55 -0.50 -0.62 -12.77
CA THR A 55 -0.50 0.79 -13.23
C THR A 55 0.41 0.98 -14.44
N LEU A 56 1.64 0.47 -14.42
CA LEU A 56 2.55 0.50 -15.57
C LEU A 56 2.10 -0.41 -16.74
N ALA A 57 1.01 -1.18 -16.57
CA ALA A 57 0.53 -2.19 -17.50
C ALA A 57 1.59 -3.25 -17.87
N ILE A 58 2.51 -3.55 -16.96
CA ILE A 58 3.56 -4.56 -17.13
C ILE A 58 2.93 -5.95 -17.09
N GLY A 59 3.14 -6.73 -18.15
CA GLY A 59 2.82 -8.16 -18.21
C GLY A 59 3.85 -9.00 -17.44
N TRP A 60 3.45 -10.20 -17.02
CA TRP A 60 4.33 -11.13 -16.29
C TRP A 60 5.48 -11.65 -17.16
N THR A 61 5.24 -11.81 -18.46
CA THR A 61 6.23 -12.26 -19.47
C THR A 61 7.44 -11.33 -19.60
N LEU A 62 7.30 -10.04 -19.26
CA LEU A 62 8.36 -9.04 -19.41
C LEU A 62 9.48 -9.16 -18.37
N LYS A 63 9.34 -10.02 -17.35
CA LYS A 63 10.34 -10.31 -16.29
C LYS A 63 11.01 -9.08 -15.64
N VAL A 64 10.35 -7.92 -15.67
CA VAL A 64 10.87 -6.65 -15.12
C VAL A 64 11.11 -6.77 -13.61
N SER A 65 12.28 -6.34 -13.12
CA SER A 65 12.62 -6.37 -11.69
C SER A 65 11.74 -5.43 -10.84
N ASN A 66 11.78 -5.55 -9.52
CA ASN A 66 10.98 -4.70 -8.65
C ASN A 66 11.56 -3.28 -8.55
N GLU A 67 12.86 -3.17 -8.62
CA GLU A 67 13.68 -1.96 -8.59
C GLU A 67 13.35 -1.11 -9.83
N GLU A 68 13.27 -1.75 -10.99
CA GLU A 68 12.89 -1.10 -12.25
C GLU A 68 11.42 -0.64 -12.25
N VAL A 69 10.52 -1.40 -11.63
CA VAL A 69 9.12 -0.95 -11.44
C VAL A 69 9.07 0.31 -10.57
N LEU A 70 9.80 0.35 -9.46
CA LEU A 70 9.88 1.51 -8.56
C LEU A 70 10.50 2.73 -9.27
N ARG A 71 11.58 2.54 -10.05
CA ARG A 71 12.20 3.58 -10.89
C ARG A 71 11.19 4.18 -11.88
N ARG A 72 10.41 3.34 -12.57
CA ARG A 72 9.39 3.78 -13.54
C ARG A 72 8.19 4.51 -12.94
N VAL A 73 7.77 4.17 -11.72
CA VAL A 73 6.73 4.96 -11.02
C VAL A 73 7.28 6.19 -10.31
N ASN A 74 8.60 6.27 -10.14
CA ASN A 74 9.31 7.25 -9.31
C ASN A 74 8.70 7.34 -7.89
N GLN A 75 8.52 6.19 -7.23
CA GLN A 75 8.00 6.08 -5.86
C GLN A 75 8.83 5.06 -5.08
N ARG A 76 8.76 5.15 -3.75
CA ARG A 76 9.26 4.12 -2.82
C ARG A 76 8.08 3.29 -2.30
N ARG A 77 8.36 2.13 -1.71
CA ARG A 77 7.35 1.38 -0.92
C ARG A 77 6.99 2.19 0.32
N GLU A 78 5.70 2.37 0.57
CA GLU A 78 5.16 3.19 1.67
C GLU A 78 4.07 2.47 2.46
N LEU A 79 3.42 1.46 1.88
CA LEU A 79 2.25 0.80 2.44
C LEU A 79 2.52 0.14 3.80
N LEU A 80 3.58 -0.66 3.91
CA LEU A 80 3.96 -1.33 5.16
C LEU A 80 4.31 -0.31 6.26
N HIS A 81 4.98 0.79 5.90
CA HIS A 81 5.33 1.86 6.84
C HIS A 81 4.07 2.59 7.34
N THR A 82 3.11 2.84 6.44
CA THR A 82 1.81 3.45 6.76
C THR A 82 1.02 2.59 7.76
N ILE A 83 0.98 1.27 7.56
CA ILE A 83 0.33 0.32 8.48
C ILE A 83 1.00 0.34 9.87
N LYS A 84 2.35 0.36 9.92
CA LYS A 84 3.09 0.48 11.18
C LYS A 84 2.78 1.78 11.92
N ILE A 85 2.75 2.92 11.23
CA ILE A 85 2.39 4.22 11.82
C ILE A 85 0.97 4.16 12.40
N ARG A 86 -0.02 3.70 11.62
CA ARG A 86 -1.42 3.59 12.08
C ARG A 86 -1.56 2.72 13.31
N LYS A 87 -0.88 1.58 13.35
CA LYS A 87 -0.88 0.66 14.50
C LYS A 87 -0.28 1.31 15.76
N VAL A 88 0.83 2.03 15.64
CA VAL A 88 1.44 2.76 16.77
C VAL A 88 0.57 3.94 17.22
N ALA A 89 -0.02 4.69 16.28
CA ALA A 89 -0.96 5.77 16.60
C ALA A 89 -2.18 5.24 17.36
N PHE A 90 -2.77 4.12 16.90
CA PHE A 90 -3.89 3.44 17.57
C PHE A 90 -3.53 2.97 18.98
N LEU A 91 -2.37 2.34 19.17
CA LEU A 91 -1.88 2.00 20.51
C LEU A 91 -1.79 3.25 21.41
N GLY A 92 -1.25 4.35 20.90
CA GLY A 92 -1.24 5.63 21.62
C GLY A 92 -2.64 6.19 21.93
N HIS A 93 -3.65 5.93 21.10
CA HIS A 93 -5.04 6.31 21.41
C HIS A 93 -5.64 5.45 22.53
N VAL A 94 -5.34 4.14 22.57
CA VAL A 94 -5.77 3.25 23.65
C VAL A 94 -5.12 3.66 24.98
N LEU A 95 -3.79 3.84 25.00
CA LEU A 95 -3.03 4.21 26.21
C LEU A 95 -3.36 5.59 26.80
N ARG A 96 -4.01 6.48 26.03
CA ARG A 96 -4.43 7.82 26.51
C ARG A 96 -5.84 7.83 27.12
N HIS A 97 -6.56 6.71 27.14
CA HIS A 97 -7.97 6.69 27.51
C HIS A 97 -8.20 5.76 28.70
N GLU A 98 -8.50 6.35 29.86
CA GLU A 98 -8.67 5.73 31.19
C GLU A 98 -9.54 4.45 31.18
N ARG A 99 -10.54 4.39 30.28
CA ARG A 99 -11.38 3.21 30.03
C ARG A 99 -10.60 1.90 29.79
N TYR A 100 -9.36 1.99 29.32
CA TYR A 100 -8.52 0.84 28.96
C TYR A 100 -7.37 0.58 29.96
N GLU A 101 -7.38 1.17 31.16
CA GLU A 101 -6.36 0.95 32.21
C GLU A 101 -6.27 -0.50 32.73
N LEU A 102 -7.23 -1.36 32.39
CA LEU A 102 -7.31 -2.76 32.79
C LEU A 102 -6.79 -3.75 31.71
N LEU A 103 -6.11 -3.25 30.67
CA LEU A 103 -5.43 -4.03 29.62
C LEU A 103 -3.90 -4.01 29.76
#